data_AF-A0A945RLM1-F1
#
_entry.id   AF-A0A945RLM1-F1
#
_cell.length_a   1.000
_cell.length_b   1.000
_cell.length_c   1.000
_cell.angle_alpha   90.00
_cell.angle_beta   90.00
_cell.angle_gamma   90.00
#
_symmetry.space_group_name_H-M   'P 1'
#
loop_
_entity.id
_entity.type
_entity.pdbx_description
1 polymer ?
#
loop_
_entity_poly.entity_id
_entity_poly.type
_entity_poly.pdbx_seq_one_letter_code
_entity_poly.pdbx_strand_id
1 'polypeptide(L)'
;MIFNNWLVEAFKHSISHKYCMKPSCTTCGCHYFRIHLCKAACKNSAEVVDISRFNFQKFVNKMPLNLKRVIFLEIVKALKEIPYLDFLWIPEKFQQAVINAPKPSYYREGLWLRLNELPREIERSGHAYYAHNGISALLIFLDGFPIENIIEQDKTLDELLGKCAVGNYLASMRAHHARWLEEERQKEIEEKKREEERKILKIKRAERRAELDRIRIEFPPRPQWERINDGKEEIHIFLRHFSELTHDDRLKVLADKDLQFPMDVIPKELVPKEASPDVLSPFEQENLVQNISHRKGPWRRLKSRLIAHLDRKEDTGERR
;
A
#
# COMPACT_ATOMS: atom_id res chain seq x y z
N MET A 1 6.18 19.77 46.31
CA MET A 1 5.13 20.80 46.07
C MET A 1 3.93 20.11 45.44
N ILE A 2 2.75 20.21 46.06
CA ILE A 2 1.52 19.70 45.45
C ILE A 2 1.12 20.69 44.36
N PHE A 3 1.32 20.30 43.11
CA PHE A 3 0.94 21.11 41.96
C PHE A 3 -0.59 21.05 41.83
N ASN A 4 -1.29 22.09 42.29
CA ASN A 4 -2.74 22.14 42.27
C ASN A 4 -3.25 22.72 40.94
N ASN A 5 -2.99 21.99 39.85
CA ASN A 5 -3.39 22.41 38.52
C ASN A 5 -4.71 21.72 38.14
N TRP A 6 -5.80 22.49 38.03
CA TRP A 6 -7.13 21.99 37.69
C TRP A 6 -7.15 21.21 36.37
N LEU A 7 -6.27 21.55 35.42
CA LEU A 7 -6.16 20.88 34.13
C LEU A 7 -5.65 19.43 34.29
N VAL A 8 -4.71 19.22 35.22
CA VAL A 8 -4.21 17.88 35.55
C VAL A 8 -5.32 17.02 36.15
N GLU A 9 -6.13 17.59 37.02
CA GLU A 9 -7.29 16.89 37.59
C GLU A 9 -8.37 16.59 36.54
N ALA A 10 -8.59 17.51 35.57
CA ALA A 10 -9.48 17.25 34.44
C ALA A 10 -8.98 16.10 33.55
N PHE A 11 -7.66 15.97 33.35
CA PHE A 11 -7.08 14.83 32.66
C PHE A 11 -7.27 13.52 33.45
N LYS A 12 -6.96 13.50 34.74
CA LYS A 12 -7.16 12.32 35.60
C LYS A 12 -8.61 11.86 35.60
N HIS A 13 -9.55 12.80 35.73
CA HIS A 13 -10.98 12.52 35.65
C HIS A 13 -11.37 11.93 34.29
N SER A 14 -10.86 12.50 33.21
CA SER A 14 -11.12 11.99 31.85
C SER A 14 -10.60 10.58 31.65
N ILE A 15 -9.44 10.25 32.23
CA ILE A 15 -8.87 8.90 32.23
C ILE A 15 -9.75 7.93 33.02
N SER A 16 -10.13 8.28 34.26
CA SER A 16 -10.93 7.41 35.12
C SER A 16 -12.32 7.12 34.54
N HIS A 17 -12.89 8.09 33.82
CA HIS A 17 -14.18 7.94 33.12
C HIS A 17 -14.06 7.44 31.69
N LYS A 18 -12.85 7.06 31.25
CA LYS A 18 -12.56 6.53 29.91
C LYS A 18 -13.03 7.44 28.78
N TYR A 19 -12.96 8.76 28.97
CA TYR A 19 -13.24 9.70 27.91
C TYR A 19 -12.22 9.54 26.79
N CYS A 20 -12.71 9.48 25.55
CA CYS A 20 -11.84 9.48 24.38
C CYS A 20 -11.11 10.82 24.33
N MET A 21 -9.77 10.77 24.43
CA MET A 21 -8.88 11.94 24.28
C MET A 21 -8.17 11.96 22.93
N LYS A 22 -8.47 11.00 22.04
CA LYS A 22 -7.87 10.92 20.71
C LYS A 22 -8.32 12.13 19.87
N PRO A 23 -7.39 13.00 19.41
CA PRO A 23 -7.75 14.09 18.52
C PRO A 23 -8.43 13.55 17.25
N SER A 24 -9.48 14.24 16.80
CA SER A 24 -10.18 13.91 15.55
C SER A 24 -10.68 12.45 15.46
N CYS A 25 -11.01 11.83 16.59
CA CYS A 25 -11.64 10.50 16.62
C CYS A 25 -12.89 10.49 15.72
N THR A 26 -12.94 9.62 14.71
CA THR A 26 -14.06 9.55 13.75
C THR A 26 -15.37 9.07 14.40
N THR A 27 -15.29 8.37 15.54
CA THR A 27 -16.46 7.87 16.28
C THR A 27 -17.09 8.95 17.17
N CYS A 28 -16.29 9.66 17.96
CA CYS A 28 -16.83 10.57 18.99
C CYS A 28 -16.18 11.97 18.99
N GLY A 29 -15.18 12.23 18.14
CA GLY A 29 -14.54 13.54 18.01
C GLY A 29 -13.91 14.09 19.28
N CYS A 30 -13.59 13.26 20.28
CA CYS A 30 -13.12 13.70 21.60
C CYS A 30 -14.16 14.56 22.35
N HIS A 31 -15.45 14.38 22.03
CA HIS A 31 -16.55 15.24 22.46
C HIS A 31 -16.70 15.35 23.99
N TYR A 32 -16.70 14.21 24.70
CA TYR A 32 -16.89 14.19 26.15
C TYR A 32 -15.72 14.80 26.92
N PHE A 33 -14.49 14.54 26.48
CA PHE A 33 -13.30 15.17 27.02
C PHE A 33 -13.37 16.70 26.87
N ARG A 34 -13.69 17.18 25.67
CA ARG A 34 -13.81 18.62 25.38
C ARG A 34 -14.88 19.31 26.23
N ILE A 35 -16.05 18.68 26.40
CA ILE A 35 -17.09 19.19 27.31
C ILE A 35 -16.57 19.26 28.75
N HIS A 36 -15.97 18.18 29.24
CA HIS A 36 -15.47 18.11 30.61
C HIS A 36 -14.39 19.16 30.88
N LEU A 37 -13.47 19.32 29.94
CA LEU A 37 -12.42 20.33 29.99
C LEU A 37 -13.00 21.75 30.05
N CYS A 38 -13.98 22.08 29.20
CA CYS A 38 -14.63 23.40 29.26
C CYS A 38 -15.37 23.61 30.59
N LYS A 39 -16.06 22.58 31.12
CA LYS A 39 -16.69 22.66 32.45
C LYS A 39 -15.66 22.95 33.55
N ALA A 40 -14.51 22.27 33.50
CA ALA A 40 -13.44 22.46 34.47
C ALA A 40 -12.83 23.87 34.37
N ALA A 41 -12.62 24.37 33.14
CA ALA A 41 -12.13 25.73 32.90
C ALA A 41 -13.10 26.80 33.43
N CYS A 42 -14.40 26.69 33.13
CA CYS A 42 -15.42 27.62 33.64
C CYS A 42 -15.47 27.61 35.18
N LYS A 43 -15.43 26.43 35.79
CA LYS A 43 -15.42 26.30 37.26
C LYS A 43 -14.19 26.99 37.86
N ASN A 44 -13.03 26.89 37.21
CA ASN A 44 -11.81 27.57 37.66
C ASN A 44 -11.88 29.10 37.51
N SER A 45 -12.57 29.59 36.48
CA SER A 45 -12.77 31.02 36.25
C SER A 45 -13.91 31.65 37.05
N ALA A 46 -14.53 30.91 37.99
CA ALA A 46 -15.74 31.29 38.71
C ALA A 46 -16.97 31.59 37.82
N GLU A 47 -16.95 31.13 36.57
CA GLU A 47 -18.07 31.27 35.63
C GLU A 47 -18.97 30.03 35.70
N VAL A 48 -20.27 30.23 35.90
CA VAL A 48 -21.23 29.12 35.89
C VAL A 48 -21.86 29.03 34.52
N VAL A 49 -21.52 27.98 33.79
CA VAL A 49 -22.11 27.70 32.47
C VAL A 49 -22.83 26.37 32.55
N ASP A 50 -24.12 26.39 32.24
CA ASP A 50 -24.86 25.15 32.07
C ASP A 50 -24.47 24.50 30.73
N ILE A 51 -23.57 23.51 30.81
CA ILE A 51 -23.17 22.68 29.68
C ILE A 51 -23.94 21.34 29.73
N SER A 52 -25.22 21.39 30.10
CA SER A 52 -26.13 20.25 30.03
C SER A 52 -26.67 20.10 28.62
N ARG A 53 -26.16 19.07 27.93
CA ARG A 53 -26.65 18.53 26.64
C ARG A 53 -26.48 19.47 25.45
N PHE A 54 -25.46 19.28 24.61
CA PHE A 54 -25.50 19.55 23.16
C PHE A 54 -24.17 19.16 22.49
N ASN A 55 -24.20 19.02 21.16
CA ASN A 55 -23.02 18.96 20.30
C ASN A 55 -22.03 20.09 20.67
N PHE A 56 -20.79 19.71 21.01
CA PHE A 56 -19.78 20.61 21.57
C PHE A 56 -19.46 21.77 20.63
N GLN A 57 -19.44 21.52 19.32
CA GLN A 57 -19.21 22.57 18.33
C GLN A 57 -20.32 23.62 18.35
N LYS A 58 -21.59 23.17 18.46
CA LYS A 58 -22.73 24.10 18.56
C LYS A 58 -22.67 24.91 19.86
N PHE A 59 -22.26 24.28 20.96
CA PHE A 59 -22.07 24.93 22.24
C PHE A 59 -20.98 26.01 22.18
N VAL A 60 -19.77 25.66 21.70
CA VAL A 60 -18.67 26.62 21.56
C VAL A 60 -19.09 27.75 20.62
N ASN A 61 -19.71 27.48 19.48
CA ASN A 61 -20.12 28.53 18.54
C ASN A 61 -21.10 29.54 19.18
N LYS A 62 -22.07 29.06 19.98
CA LYS A 62 -23.07 29.90 20.66
C LYS A 62 -22.56 30.60 21.93
N MET A 63 -21.39 30.22 22.43
CA MET A 63 -20.83 30.79 23.65
C MET A 63 -20.50 32.29 23.44
N PRO A 64 -20.84 33.17 24.40
CA PRO A 64 -20.45 34.58 24.37
C PRO A 64 -18.94 34.74 24.19
N LEU A 65 -18.52 35.77 23.46
CA LEU A 65 -17.11 36.01 23.14
C LEU A 65 -16.25 36.18 24.39
N ASN A 66 -16.75 36.92 25.39
CA ASN A 66 -16.07 37.12 26.67
C ASN A 66 -15.83 35.78 27.39
N LEU A 67 -16.82 34.88 27.38
CA LEU A 67 -16.70 33.57 28.02
C LEU A 67 -15.73 32.65 27.26
N LYS A 68 -15.73 32.70 25.91
CA LYS A 68 -14.70 32.02 25.09
C LYS A 68 -13.30 32.49 25.46
N ARG A 69 -13.12 33.80 25.64
CA ARG A 69 -11.85 34.43 26.05
C ARG A 69 -11.41 33.96 27.42
N VAL A 70 -12.30 33.97 28.41
CA VAL A 70 -11.99 33.51 29.77
C VAL A 70 -11.55 32.04 29.77
N ILE A 71 -12.32 31.16 29.13
CA ILE A 71 -11.98 29.72 29.04
C ILE A 71 -10.65 29.52 28.33
N PHE A 72 -10.43 30.20 27.20
CA PHE A 72 -9.20 30.08 26.43
C PHE A 72 -7.99 30.51 27.25
N LEU A 73 -8.04 31.68 27.90
CA LEU A 73 -6.94 32.20 28.71
C LEU A 73 -6.66 31.34 29.94
N GLU A 74 -7.70 30.81 30.59
CA GLU A 74 -7.52 29.89 31.72
C GLU A 74 -6.87 28.57 31.30
N ILE A 75 -7.22 28.03 30.13
CA ILE A 75 -6.55 26.85 29.59
C ILE A 75 -5.08 27.17 29.28
N VAL A 76 -4.79 28.28 28.59
CA VAL A 76 -3.42 28.68 28.25
C VAL A 76 -2.58 28.89 29.51
N LYS A 77 -3.13 29.55 30.53
CA LYS A 77 -2.49 29.73 31.83
C LYS A 77 -2.19 28.38 32.47
N ALA A 78 -3.16 27.48 32.55
CA ALA A 78 -2.99 26.14 33.11
C ALA A 78 -1.94 25.33 32.34
N LEU A 79 -1.85 25.48 31.01
CA LEU A 79 -0.83 24.84 30.17
C LEU A 79 0.58 25.36 30.44
N LYS A 80 0.75 26.67 30.67
CA LYS A 80 2.06 27.26 31.05
C LYS A 80 2.57 26.76 32.38
N GLU A 81 1.65 26.52 33.30
CA GLU A 81 1.97 26.06 34.65
C GLU A 81 2.35 24.59 34.69
N ILE A 82 2.17 23.79 33.62
CA ILE A 82 2.63 22.39 33.60
C ILE A 82 4.17 22.40 33.64
N PRO A 83 4.79 22.10 34.80
CA PRO A 83 6.20 22.40 35.06
C PRO A 83 7.12 21.57 34.17
N TYR A 84 6.69 20.34 33.84
CA TYR A 84 7.29 19.42 32.90
C TYR A 84 6.20 18.47 32.41
N LEU A 85 6.33 17.97 31.18
CA LEU A 85 5.52 16.84 30.70
C LEU A 85 5.81 15.55 31.50
N ASP A 86 6.67 15.56 32.51
CA ASP A 86 6.95 14.44 33.41
C ASP A 86 5.72 13.93 34.17
N PHE A 87 4.66 14.73 34.30
CA PHE A 87 3.35 14.22 34.75
C PHE A 87 2.78 13.12 33.82
N LEU A 88 3.25 13.04 32.57
CA LEU A 88 2.92 11.95 31.65
C LEU A 88 3.56 10.62 32.03
N TRP A 89 4.50 10.57 32.98
CA TRP A 89 5.25 9.34 33.32
C TRP A 89 5.76 8.65 32.04
N ILE A 90 6.37 9.44 31.15
CA ILE A 90 7.05 8.94 29.96
C ILE A 90 8.53 8.86 30.35
N PRO A 91 9.06 7.67 30.68
CA PRO A 91 10.50 7.48 30.84
C PRO A 91 11.28 8.14 29.71
N GLU A 92 12.46 8.69 29.99
CA GLU A 92 13.29 9.44 29.02
C GLU A 92 13.50 8.66 27.70
N LYS A 93 13.65 7.33 27.79
CA LYS A 93 13.70 6.43 26.62
C LYS A 93 12.47 6.50 25.70
N PHE A 94 11.29 6.75 26.29
CA PHE A 94 10.03 6.93 25.57
C PHE A 94 9.78 8.39 25.17
N GLN A 95 10.40 9.37 25.83
CA GLN A 95 10.34 10.76 25.38
C GLN A 95 11.01 10.85 24.01
N GLN A 96 12.19 10.26 23.87
CA GLN A 96 12.91 10.19 22.59
C GLN A 96 12.15 9.33 21.57
N ALA A 97 11.52 8.22 21.98
CA ALA A 97 10.68 7.42 21.09
C ALA A 97 9.37 8.11 20.67
N VAL A 98 8.74 8.95 21.50
CA VAL A 98 7.53 9.73 21.13
C VAL A 98 7.92 10.94 20.27
N ILE A 99 9.09 11.52 20.52
CA ILE A 99 9.67 12.59 19.69
C ILE A 99 10.05 12.04 18.30
N ASN A 100 10.59 10.81 18.24
CA ASN A 100 11.10 10.17 17.02
C ASN A 100 10.13 9.19 16.35
N ALA A 101 9.05 8.77 17.03
CA ALA A 101 8.02 7.94 16.42
C ALA A 101 7.43 8.72 15.24
N PRO A 102 7.10 8.05 14.12
CA PRO A 102 6.40 8.69 13.02
C PRO A 102 5.10 9.28 13.57
N LYS A 103 5.03 10.59 13.80
CA LYS A 103 3.88 11.16 14.51
C LYS A 103 2.65 10.99 13.61
N PRO A 104 1.47 10.63 14.14
CA PRO A 104 0.27 10.49 13.34
C PRO A 104 0.07 11.74 12.47
N SER A 105 -0.18 11.60 11.17
CA SER A 105 -0.50 12.74 10.32
C SER A 105 -1.84 13.33 10.78
N TYR A 106 -1.82 14.58 11.27
CA TYR A 106 -2.88 15.16 12.11
C TYR A 106 -4.01 15.88 11.37
N TYR A 107 -4.00 15.95 10.03
CA TYR A 107 -5.04 16.66 9.27
C TYR A 107 -5.67 15.76 8.20
N ARG A 108 -6.72 15.05 8.62
CA ARG A 108 -7.67 14.21 7.85
C ARG A 108 -7.19 12.85 7.28
N GLU A 109 -8.08 11.89 7.52
CA GLU A 109 -8.28 10.58 6.88
C GLU A 109 -7.04 9.71 6.64
N GLY A 110 -6.76 8.81 7.59
CA GLY A 110 -6.42 7.45 7.20
C GLY A 110 -5.00 6.93 7.43
N LEU A 111 -4.15 7.57 8.23
CA LEU A 111 -2.89 6.93 8.64
C LEU A 111 -2.87 6.58 10.13
N TRP A 112 -3.29 5.34 10.38
CA TRP A 112 -2.84 4.57 11.52
C TRP A 112 -1.32 4.39 11.43
N LEU A 113 -0.60 4.84 12.46
CA LEU A 113 0.56 4.05 12.88
C LEU A 113 0.04 2.64 13.18
N ARG A 114 0.64 1.62 12.57
CA ARG A 114 0.45 0.24 12.99
C ARG A 114 0.81 0.19 14.47
N LEU A 115 -0.19 -0.02 15.32
CA LEU A 115 -0.07 -0.24 16.77
C LEU A 115 0.91 -1.37 17.13
N ASN A 116 1.35 -2.16 16.15
CA ASN A 116 2.31 -3.25 16.31
C ASN A 116 3.78 -2.80 16.43
N GLU A 117 4.10 -1.52 16.20
CA GLU A 117 5.49 -1.02 16.19
C GLU A 117 5.85 -0.13 17.39
N LEU A 118 4.86 0.27 18.23
CA LEU A 118 5.18 0.80 19.55
C LEU A 118 5.63 -0.36 20.44
N PRO A 119 6.74 -0.23 21.20
CA PRO A 119 7.09 -1.23 22.18
C PRO A 119 5.88 -1.52 23.08
N ARG A 120 5.51 -2.79 23.24
CA ARG A 120 4.40 -3.25 24.12
C ARG A 120 4.47 -2.70 25.55
N GLU A 121 5.62 -2.16 25.93
CA GLU A 121 5.90 -1.45 27.18
C GLU A 121 5.13 -0.11 27.32
N ILE A 122 4.80 0.59 26.22
CA ILE A 122 4.05 1.86 26.24
C ILE A 122 2.54 1.62 26.43
N GLU A 123 2.00 0.50 25.92
CA GLU A 123 0.62 0.09 26.22
C GLU A 123 0.41 -0.17 27.72
N ARG A 124 1.45 -0.62 28.42
CA ARG A 124 1.39 -0.87 29.87
C ARG A 124 1.36 0.40 30.72
N SER A 125 1.75 1.56 30.19
CA SER A 125 1.77 2.82 30.93
C SER A 125 0.64 3.78 30.54
N GLY A 126 -0.51 3.27 30.08
CA GLY A 126 -1.64 3.99 29.45
C GLY A 126 -1.87 5.47 29.79
N HIS A 127 -1.61 5.91 31.01
CA HIS A 127 -1.47 7.32 31.43
C HIS A 127 -0.64 8.21 30.47
N ALA A 128 0.52 7.73 30.01
CA ALA A 128 1.40 8.45 29.06
C ALA A 128 0.71 8.74 27.72
N TYR A 129 0.07 7.70 27.17
CA TYR A 129 -0.71 7.79 25.92
C TYR A 129 -1.89 8.74 26.07
N TYR A 130 -2.61 8.63 27.19
CA TYR A 130 -3.79 9.43 27.45
C TYR A 130 -3.49 10.92 27.55
N ALA A 131 -2.42 11.29 28.24
CA ALA A 131 -2.13 12.69 28.44
C ALA A 131 -1.29 13.31 27.30
N HIS A 132 -0.54 12.52 26.50
CA HIS A 132 -0.10 12.96 25.16
C HIS A 132 -1.31 13.33 24.28
N ASN A 133 -2.26 12.40 24.11
CA ASN A 133 -3.45 12.64 23.30
C ASN A 133 -4.33 13.76 23.85
N GLY A 134 -4.44 13.85 25.17
CA GLY A 134 -5.17 14.91 25.86
C GLY A 134 -4.58 16.29 25.58
N ILE A 135 -3.25 16.44 25.68
CA ILE A 135 -2.55 17.69 25.35
C ILE A 135 -2.66 17.99 23.85
N SER A 136 -2.48 17.01 22.96
CA SER A 136 -2.67 17.22 21.52
C SER A 136 -4.09 17.64 21.19
N ALA A 137 -5.10 17.00 21.79
CA ALA A 137 -6.51 17.30 21.56
C ALA A 137 -6.87 18.70 22.04
N LEU A 138 -6.25 19.13 23.15
CA LEU A 138 -6.38 20.46 23.70
C LEU A 138 -5.70 21.51 22.84
N LEU A 139 -4.47 21.27 22.38
CA LEU A 139 -3.77 22.20 21.49
C LEU A 139 -4.49 22.36 20.16
N ILE A 140 -4.97 21.28 19.56
CA ILE A 140 -5.80 21.32 18.33
C ILE A 140 -7.10 22.08 18.58
N PHE A 141 -7.70 21.90 19.76
CA PHE A 141 -8.88 22.65 20.14
C PHE A 141 -8.60 24.15 20.24
N LEU A 142 -7.51 24.56 20.90
CA LEU A 142 -7.08 25.96 21.02
C LEU A 142 -6.73 26.58 19.67
N ASP A 143 -6.04 25.84 18.80
CA ASP A 143 -5.63 26.29 17.47
C ASP A 143 -6.84 26.53 16.54
N GLY A 144 -7.93 25.80 16.77
CA GLY A 144 -9.20 25.96 16.06
C GLY A 144 -10.14 27.02 16.65
N PHE A 145 -9.79 27.66 17.78
CA PHE A 145 -10.55 28.83 18.22
C PHE A 145 -10.26 30.01 17.30
N PRO A 146 -11.27 30.87 17.01
CA PRO A 146 -11.03 32.13 16.32
C PRO A 146 -10.30 33.10 17.27
N ILE A 147 -9.00 32.89 17.47
CA ILE A 147 -8.15 33.64 18.41
C ILE A 147 -8.17 35.13 18.08
N GLU A 148 -8.24 35.47 16.79
CA GLU A 148 -8.33 36.84 16.25
C GLU A 148 -9.50 37.65 16.82
N ASN A 149 -10.57 36.99 17.27
CA ASN A 149 -11.71 37.66 17.92
C ASN A 149 -11.63 37.61 19.45
N ILE A 150 -10.71 36.83 20.01
CA ILE A 150 -10.68 36.48 21.43
C ILE A 150 -9.63 37.30 22.20
N ILE A 151 -8.56 37.72 21.54
CA ILE A 151 -7.47 38.46 22.17
C ILE A 151 -7.36 39.83 21.49
N GLU A 152 -7.42 40.90 22.28
CA GLU A 152 -7.26 42.29 21.79
C GLU A 152 -5.86 42.61 21.26
N GLN A 153 -4.92 41.68 21.45
CA GLN A 153 -3.55 41.75 20.96
C GLN A 153 -3.43 40.63 19.94
N ASP A 154 -2.92 40.91 18.73
CA ASP A 154 -2.71 39.99 17.59
C ASP A 154 -1.69 38.87 17.90
N LYS A 155 -1.75 38.28 19.09
CA LYS A 155 -0.83 37.28 19.59
C LYS A 155 -1.27 35.90 19.13
N THR A 156 -0.36 35.22 18.48
CA THR A 156 -0.52 33.82 18.11
C THR A 156 -0.51 32.90 19.34
N LEU A 157 -1.06 31.68 19.22
CA LEU A 157 -1.00 30.68 20.29
C LEU A 157 0.45 30.36 20.72
N ASP A 158 1.41 30.41 19.78
CA ASP A 158 2.84 30.21 20.07
C ASP A 158 3.41 31.34 20.92
N GLU A 159 3.05 32.59 20.64
CA GLU A 159 3.44 33.73 21.47
C GLU A 159 2.83 33.65 22.85
N LEU A 160 1.57 33.19 22.93
CA LEU A 160 0.91 33.01 24.20
C LEU A 160 1.57 31.94 25.02
N LEU A 161 1.83 30.74 24.48
CA LEU A 161 2.48 29.66 25.23
C LEU A 161 3.97 29.93 25.48
N GLY A 162 4.63 30.67 24.58
CA GLY A 162 6.05 31.00 24.67
C GLY A 162 6.95 29.78 24.68
N LYS A 163 8.08 29.86 25.40
CA LYS A 163 9.09 28.78 25.51
C LYS A 163 8.75 27.71 26.57
N CYS A 164 7.50 27.62 27.02
CA CYS A 164 7.12 26.60 27.99
C CYS A 164 7.14 25.19 27.36
N ALA A 165 7.09 24.14 28.19
CA ALA A 165 7.14 22.75 27.71
C ALA A 165 6.05 22.46 26.66
N VAL A 166 4.83 22.94 26.88
CA VAL A 166 3.70 22.79 25.96
C VAL A 166 3.90 23.61 24.68
N GLY A 167 4.45 24.83 24.77
CA GLY A 167 4.77 25.66 23.61
C GLY A 167 5.82 25.02 22.70
N ASN A 168 6.88 24.46 23.28
CA ASN A 168 7.89 23.70 22.53
C ASN A 168 7.28 22.44 21.87
N TYR A 169 6.35 21.78 22.56
CA TYR A 169 5.63 20.64 22.00
C TYR A 169 4.72 21.05 20.82
N LEU A 170 3.98 22.16 20.92
CA LEU A 170 3.20 22.72 19.82
C LEU A 170 4.07 23.05 18.61
N ALA A 171 5.21 23.73 18.81
CA ALA A 171 6.17 24.03 17.76
C ALA A 171 6.68 22.75 17.07
N SER A 172 6.97 21.70 17.85
CA SER A 172 7.37 20.39 17.32
C SER A 172 6.26 19.71 16.51
N MET A 173 4.99 19.81 16.93
CA MET A 173 3.85 19.30 16.17
C MET A 173 3.70 20.00 14.82
N ARG A 174 3.82 21.33 14.80
CA ARG A 174 3.72 22.14 13.57
C ARG A 174 4.89 21.91 12.63
N ALA A 175 6.11 21.85 13.14
CA ALA A 175 7.29 21.52 12.33
C ALA A 175 7.16 20.12 11.70
N HIS A 176 6.66 19.13 12.44
CA HIS A 176 6.37 17.82 11.89
C HIS A 176 5.31 17.87 10.79
N HIS A 177 4.22 18.62 11.01
CA HIS A 177 3.16 18.77 10.00
C HIS A 177 3.67 19.43 8.71
N ALA A 178 4.49 20.47 8.84
CA ALA A 178 5.11 21.15 7.70
C ALA A 178 6.03 20.20 6.90
N ARG A 179 6.84 19.36 7.58
CA ARG A 179 7.64 18.34 6.90
C ARG A 179 6.79 17.30 6.19
N TRP A 180 5.73 16.82 6.83
CA TRP A 180 4.82 15.85 6.21
C TRP A 180 4.14 16.41 4.96
N LEU A 181 3.69 17.67 4.99
CA LEU A 181 3.13 18.33 3.81
C LEU A 181 4.16 18.44 2.68
N GLU A 182 5.41 18.73 3.01
CA GLU A 182 6.48 18.77 2.02
C GLU A 182 6.75 17.39 1.43
N GLU A 183 6.83 16.35 2.25
CA GLU A 183 7.00 14.97 1.80
C GLU A 183 5.87 14.51 0.87
N GLU A 184 4.61 14.83 1.19
CA GLU A 184 3.47 14.54 0.32
C GLU A 184 3.58 15.29 -1.02
N ARG A 185 3.93 16.58 -1.00
CA ARG A 185 4.18 17.34 -2.23
C ARG A 185 5.29 16.71 -3.07
N GLN A 186 6.38 16.24 -2.45
CA GLN A 186 7.47 15.58 -3.17
C GLN A 186 7.01 14.25 -3.79
N LYS A 187 6.21 13.44 -3.09
CA LYS A 187 5.64 12.20 -3.64
C LYS A 187 4.75 12.47 -4.86
N GLU A 188 3.88 13.48 -4.80
CA GLU A 188 3.04 13.85 -5.93
C GLU A 188 3.86 14.27 -7.16
N ILE A 189 4.93 15.04 -6.94
CA ILE A 189 5.85 15.44 -8.02
C ILE A 189 6.55 14.21 -8.62
N GLU A 190 7.02 13.29 -7.78
CA GLU A 190 7.70 12.07 -8.23
C GLU A 190 6.74 11.14 -9.00
N GLU A 191 5.49 11.01 -8.54
CA GLU A 191 4.48 10.22 -9.23
C GLU A 191 4.17 10.77 -10.63
N LYS A 192 4.02 12.10 -10.76
CA LYS A 192 3.85 12.75 -12.06
C LYS A 192 5.02 12.48 -13.00
N LYS A 193 6.26 12.58 -12.52
CA LYS A 193 7.46 12.24 -13.30
C LYS A 193 7.44 10.79 -13.79
N ARG A 194 7.10 9.83 -12.91
CA ARG A 194 6.99 8.41 -13.27
C ARG A 194 5.90 8.16 -14.31
N GLU A 195 4.80 8.91 -14.26
CA GLU A 195 3.73 8.80 -15.25
C GLU A 195 4.17 9.32 -16.63
N GLU A 196 4.89 10.44 -16.67
CA GLU A 196 5.48 10.99 -17.90
C GLU A 196 6.49 10.02 -18.53
N GLU A 197 7.38 9.43 -17.73
CA GLU A 197 8.32 8.41 -18.19
C GLU A 197 7.61 7.18 -18.78
N ARG A 198 6.51 6.73 -18.16
CA ARG A 198 5.68 5.62 -18.68
C ARG A 198 5.06 5.98 -20.03
N LYS A 199 4.59 7.22 -20.21
CA LYS A 199 4.05 7.70 -21.50
C LYS A 199 5.13 7.69 -22.58
N ILE A 200 6.32 8.22 -22.29
CA ILE A 200 7.46 8.22 -23.22
C ILE A 200 7.85 6.79 -23.61
N LEU A 201 7.93 5.87 -22.64
CA LEU A 201 8.29 4.48 -22.92
C LEU A 201 7.24 3.78 -23.79
N LYS A 202 5.95 4.08 -23.60
CA LYS A 202 4.87 3.53 -24.41
C LYS A 202 4.98 4.00 -25.86
N ILE A 203 5.29 5.27 -26.09
CA ILE A 203 5.51 5.84 -27.42
C ILE A 203 6.69 5.15 -28.10
N LYS A 204 7.86 5.07 -27.44
CA LYS A 204 9.05 4.39 -27.98
C LYS A 204 8.79 2.93 -28.36
N ARG A 205 7.99 2.21 -27.56
CA ARG A 205 7.59 0.82 -27.86
C ARG A 205 6.69 0.72 -29.09
N ALA A 206 5.79 1.68 -29.28
CA ALA A 206 4.91 1.73 -30.45
C ALA A 206 5.72 2.06 -31.72
N GLU A 207 6.61 3.04 -31.66
CA GLU A 207 7.53 3.39 -32.76
C GLU A 207 8.39 2.19 -33.16
N ARG A 208 9.00 1.49 -32.21
CA ARG A 208 9.80 0.29 -32.50
C ARG A 208 8.99 -0.83 -33.16
N ARG A 209 7.72 -1.00 -32.79
CA ARG A 209 6.84 -1.98 -33.46
C ARG A 209 6.50 -1.56 -34.88
N ALA A 210 6.13 -0.29 -35.06
CA ALA A 210 5.83 0.26 -36.38
C ALA A 210 7.04 0.12 -37.33
N GLU A 211 8.25 0.33 -36.83
CA GLU A 211 9.48 0.14 -37.60
C GLU A 211 9.71 -1.34 -37.98
N LEU A 212 9.54 -2.26 -37.02
CA LEU A 212 9.64 -3.69 -37.32
C LEU A 212 8.57 -4.16 -38.33
N ASP A 213 7.37 -3.62 -38.24
CA ASP A 213 6.30 -3.91 -39.19
C ASP A 213 6.62 -3.37 -40.59
N ARG A 214 7.22 -2.17 -40.69
CA ARG A 214 7.74 -1.64 -41.97
C ARG A 214 8.78 -2.55 -42.58
N ILE A 215 9.79 -2.96 -41.80
CA ILE A 215 10.83 -3.89 -42.25
C ILE A 215 10.19 -5.21 -42.72
N ARG A 216 9.17 -5.71 -42.03
CA ARG A 216 8.48 -6.95 -42.40
C ARG A 216 7.68 -6.82 -43.70
N ILE A 217 7.15 -5.64 -44.00
CA ILE A 217 6.45 -5.37 -45.27
C ILE A 217 7.44 -5.22 -46.42
N GLU A 218 8.54 -4.50 -46.19
CA GLU A 218 9.58 -4.25 -47.20
C GLU A 218 10.40 -5.51 -47.52
N PHE A 219 10.71 -6.29 -46.48
CA PHE A 219 11.44 -7.55 -46.56
C PHE A 219 10.57 -8.67 -45.98
N PRO A 220 9.54 -9.11 -46.72
CA PRO A 220 8.70 -10.21 -46.26
C PRO A 220 9.60 -11.43 -46.00
N PRO A 221 9.55 -12.01 -44.79
CA PRO A 221 10.35 -13.18 -44.49
C PRO A 221 9.99 -14.28 -45.50
N ARG A 222 11.01 -14.87 -46.14
CA ARG A 222 10.78 -15.94 -47.10
C ARG A 222 9.88 -17.02 -46.47
N PRO A 223 8.82 -17.47 -47.16
CA PRO A 223 8.03 -18.61 -46.74
C PRO A 223 8.93 -19.75 -46.28
N GLN A 224 8.57 -20.38 -45.18
CA GLN A 224 9.40 -21.45 -44.61
C GLN A 224 9.65 -22.58 -45.62
N TRP A 225 8.70 -22.86 -46.51
CA TRP A 225 8.82 -23.82 -47.61
C TRP A 225 9.90 -23.48 -48.63
N GLU A 226 10.05 -22.20 -48.98
CA GLU A 226 11.13 -21.77 -49.89
C GLU A 226 12.48 -22.01 -49.24
N ARG A 227 12.60 -21.69 -47.95
CA ARG A 227 13.83 -21.93 -47.15
C ARG A 227 14.16 -23.41 -47.00
N ILE A 228 13.17 -24.29 -46.89
CA ILE A 228 13.38 -25.75 -46.86
C ILE A 228 13.93 -26.23 -48.21
N ASN A 229 13.46 -25.65 -49.33
CA ASN A 229 13.83 -26.08 -50.67
C ASN A 229 15.22 -25.58 -51.11
N ASP A 230 15.61 -24.35 -50.77
CA ASP A 230 16.89 -23.75 -51.19
C ASP A 230 17.96 -23.76 -50.08
N GLY A 231 17.56 -24.01 -48.84
CA GLY A 231 18.42 -23.98 -47.68
C GLY A 231 19.50 -25.06 -47.70
N LYS A 232 20.71 -24.65 -47.31
CA LYS A 232 21.89 -25.53 -47.16
C LYS A 232 22.18 -25.94 -45.72
N GLU A 233 21.49 -25.35 -44.76
CA GLU A 233 21.60 -25.71 -43.35
C GLU A 233 21.04 -27.13 -43.12
N GLU A 234 21.60 -27.86 -42.17
CA GLU A 234 21.24 -29.25 -41.86
C GLU A 234 19.73 -29.42 -41.61
N ILE A 235 19.11 -28.43 -40.97
CA ILE A 235 17.67 -28.43 -40.69
C ILE A 235 16.82 -28.37 -41.97
N HIS A 236 17.27 -27.64 -42.99
CA HIS A 236 16.56 -27.56 -44.27
C HIS A 236 16.70 -28.86 -45.05
N ILE A 237 17.89 -29.48 -45.01
CA ILE A 237 18.13 -30.81 -45.60
C ILE A 237 17.24 -31.85 -44.91
N PHE A 238 17.20 -31.84 -43.58
CA PHE A 238 16.32 -32.70 -42.79
C PHE A 238 14.85 -32.49 -43.17
N LEU A 239 14.35 -31.25 -43.16
CA LEU A 239 12.93 -30.97 -43.45
C LEU A 239 12.55 -31.34 -44.88
N ARG A 240 13.47 -31.21 -45.85
CA ARG A 240 13.25 -31.62 -47.23
C ARG A 240 13.06 -33.14 -47.30
N HIS A 241 14.01 -33.90 -46.75
CA HIS A 241 13.90 -35.36 -46.71
C HIS A 241 12.66 -35.82 -45.93
N PHE A 242 12.41 -35.21 -44.77
CA PHE A 242 11.25 -35.48 -43.94
C PHE A 242 9.92 -35.22 -44.68
N SER A 243 9.88 -34.24 -45.58
CA SER A 243 8.69 -33.96 -46.40
C SER A 243 8.40 -35.00 -47.48
N GLU A 244 9.40 -35.78 -47.89
CA GLU A 244 9.24 -36.85 -48.88
C GLU A 244 8.75 -38.16 -48.24
N LEU A 245 8.90 -38.30 -46.92
CA LEU A 245 8.48 -39.48 -46.17
C LEU A 245 6.96 -39.61 -46.08
N THR A 246 6.49 -40.85 -45.97
CA THR A 246 5.08 -41.16 -45.69
C THR A 246 4.70 -40.71 -44.26
N HIS A 247 3.41 -40.62 -43.95
CA HIS A 247 2.97 -40.24 -42.61
C HIS A 247 3.53 -41.17 -41.53
N ASP A 248 3.57 -42.48 -41.78
CA ASP A 248 4.06 -43.47 -40.83
C ASP A 248 5.58 -43.39 -40.64
N ASP A 249 6.34 -43.19 -41.72
CA ASP A 249 7.80 -43.03 -41.62
C ASP A 249 8.19 -41.73 -40.92
N ARG A 250 7.46 -40.65 -41.17
CA ARG A 250 7.61 -39.40 -40.40
C ARG A 250 7.37 -39.63 -38.91
N LEU A 251 6.37 -40.44 -38.56
CA LEU A 251 6.07 -40.72 -37.16
C LEU A 251 7.21 -41.48 -36.48
N LYS A 252 7.84 -42.44 -37.18
CA LYS A 252 9.04 -43.14 -36.70
C LYS A 252 10.22 -42.19 -36.49
N VAL A 253 10.52 -41.34 -37.47
CA VAL A 253 11.61 -40.35 -37.36
C VAL A 253 11.40 -39.38 -36.20
N LEU A 254 10.16 -39.00 -35.88
CA LEU A 254 9.87 -38.14 -34.73
C LEU A 254 10.00 -38.82 -33.37
N ALA A 255 9.77 -40.14 -33.33
CA ALA A 255 9.89 -40.92 -32.10
C ALA A 255 11.35 -41.29 -31.78
N ASP A 256 12.23 -41.19 -32.77
CA ASP A 256 13.67 -41.41 -32.63
C ASP A 256 14.26 -40.47 -31.57
N LYS A 257 15.12 -41.02 -30.70
CA LYS A 257 15.74 -40.30 -29.59
C LYS A 257 16.80 -39.31 -30.07
N ASP A 258 17.33 -39.52 -31.27
CA ASP A 258 18.44 -38.75 -31.81
C ASP A 258 17.99 -37.57 -32.69
N LEU A 259 16.73 -37.11 -32.55
CA LEU A 259 16.25 -35.94 -33.28
C LEU A 259 17.04 -34.68 -32.85
N GLN A 260 17.99 -34.27 -33.70
CA GLN A 260 18.92 -33.17 -33.42
C GLN A 260 18.26 -31.78 -33.38
N PHE A 261 17.01 -31.67 -33.82
CA PHE A 261 16.30 -30.39 -33.94
C PHE A 261 15.06 -30.32 -33.05
N PRO A 262 14.73 -29.14 -32.50
CA PRO A 262 13.50 -28.98 -31.76
C PRO A 262 12.28 -29.18 -32.68
N MET A 263 11.26 -29.90 -32.19
CA MET A 263 10.04 -30.18 -32.95
C MET A 263 9.29 -28.93 -33.43
N ASP A 264 9.55 -27.76 -32.82
CA ASP A 264 8.93 -26.48 -33.19
C ASP A 264 9.36 -25.97 -34.57
N VAL A 265 10.45 -26.49 -35.12
CA VAL A 265 10.92 -26.09 -36.44
C VAL A 265 10.20 -26.82 -37.56
N ILE A 266 9.50 -27.92 -37.25
CA ILE A 266 8.76 -28.70 -38.24
C ILE A 266 7.45 -27.97 -38.59
N PRO A 267 7.22 -27.64 -39.88
CA PRO A 267 5.98 -27.03 -40.35
C PRO A 267 4.74 -27.85 -39.95
N LYS A 268 3.64 -27.15 -39.69
CA LYS A 268 2.38 -27.77 -39.21
C LYS A 268 1.82 -28.78 -40.20
N GLU A 269 2.11 -28.60 -41.47
CA GLU A 269 1.66 -29.42 -42.58
C GLU A 269 2.44 -30.74 -42.68
N LEU A 270 3.68 -30.79 -42.15
CA LEU A 270 4.50 -32.00 -42.13
C LEU A 270 4.22 -32.90 -40.92
N VAL A 271 3.50 -32.40 -39.90
CA VAL A 271 3.13 -33.20 -38.72
C VAL A 271 2.28 -34.40 -39.15
N PRO A 272 2.67 -35.64 -38.82
CA PRO A 272 2.01 -36.87 -39.30
C PRO A 272 0.69 -37.15 -38.57
N LYS A 273 -0.29 -36.26 -38.74
CA LYS A 273 -1.58 -36.30 -38.04
C LYS A 273 -2.44 -37.50 -38.41
N GLU A 274 -2.14 -38.20 -39.51
CA GLU A 274 -2.89 -39.33 -40.07
C GLU A 274 -2.17 -40.68 -39.89
N ALA A 275 -0.92 -40.67 -39.44
CA ALA A 275 -0.14 -41.89 -39.20
C ALA A 275 -0.83 -42.84 -38.23
N SER A 276 -0.63 -44.14 -38.41
CA SER A 276 -1.13 -45.15 -37.48
C SER A 276 -0.23 -45.23 -36.24
N PRO A 277 -0.76 -45.13 -35.01
CA PRO A 277 0.03 -45.34 -33.79
C PRO A 277 0.70 -46.72 -33.71
N ASP A 278 0.18 -47.73 -34.41
CA ASP A 278 0.70 -49.10 -34.40
C ASP A 278 2.11 -49.25 -34.96
N VAL A 279 2.59 -48.27 -35.73
CA VAL A 279 3.94 -48.30 -36.30
C VAL A 279 5.05 -48.00 -35.28
N LEU A 280 4.68 -47.55 -34.08
CA LEU A 280 5.59 -47.27 -32.97
C LEU A 280 5.39 -48.29 -31.85
N SER A 281 6.48 -48.70 -31.22
CA SER A 281 6.42 -49.44 -29.95
C SER A 281 5.82 -48.58 -28.81
N PRO A 282 5.25 -49.17 -27.75
CA PRO A 282 4.70 -48.41 -26.63
C PRO A 282 5.70 -47.41 -26.02
N PHE A 283 6.96 -47.81 -25.92
CA PHE A 283 8.04 -46.97 -25.41
C PHE A 283 8.33 -45.75 -26.31
N GLU A 284 8.35 -45.93 -27.63
CA GLU A 284 8.49 -44.84 -28.60
C GLU A 284 7.30 -43.88 -28.56
N GLN A 285 6.08 -44.40 -28.35
CA GLN A 285 4.88 -43.58 -28.21
C GLN A 285 4.94 -42.69 -26.96
N GLU A 286 5.33 -43.25 -25.82
CA GLU A 286 5.50 -42.48 -24.57
C GLU A 286 6.57 -41.40 -24.71
N ASN A 287 7.73 -41.75 -25.28
CA ASN A 287 8.81 -40.80 -25.53
C ASN A 287 8.33 -39.65 -26.42
N LEU A 288 7.62 -39.96 -27.52
CA LEU A 288 7.07 -38.97 -28.42
C LEU A 288 5.99 -38.09 -27.74
N VAL A 289 5.11 -38.67 -26.92
CA VAL A 289 4.10 -37.94 -26.14
C VAL A 289 4.73 -36.94 -25.17
N GLN A 290 5.83 -37.32 -24.53
CA GLN A 290 6.63 -36.44 -23.68
C GLN A 290 7.30 -35.34 -24.50
N ASN A 291 7.97 -35.71 -25.60
CA ASN A 291 8.67 -34.77 -26.47
C ASN A 291 7.73 -33.73 -27.10
N ILE A 292 6.50 -34.10 -27.48
CA ILE A 292 5.49 -33.15 -27.97
C ILE A 292 5.11 -32.13 -26.87
N SER A 293 5.16 -32.52 -25.60
CA SER A 293 4.93 -31.63 -24.45
C SER A 293 3.58 -30.87 -24.52
N HIS A 294 3.58 -29.53 -24.39
CA HIS A 294 2.40 -28.66 -24.36
C HIS A 294 2.05 -28.02 -25.72
N ARG A 295 2.60 -28.55 -26.83
CA ARG A 295 2.37 -27.99 -28.16
C ARG A 295 0.90 -28.06 -28.58
N LYS A 296 0.45 -27.04 -29.33
CA LYS A 296 -0.94 -26.86 -29.76
C LYS A 296 -1.14 -27.25 -31.23
N GLY A 297 -2.39 -27.36 -31.67
CA GLY A 297 -2.74 -27.61 -33.08
C GLY A 297 -2.53 -29.07 -33.51
N PRO A 298 -1.92 -29.33 -34.68
CA PRO A 298 -1.68 -30.70 -35.18
C PRO A 298 -0.92 -31.59 -34.19
N TRP A 299 0.07 -31.01 -33.49
CA TRP A 299 0.83 -31.68 -32.43
C TRP A 299 -0.04 -32.21 -31.29
N ARG A 300 -0.98 -31.40 -30.81
CA ARG A 300 -1.92 -31.81 -29.76
C ARG A 300 -2.79 -32.97 -30.23
N ARG A 301 -3.25 -32.94 -31.48
CA ARG A 301 -4.09 -34.01 -32.05
C ARG A 301 -3.31 -35.32 -32.16
N LEU A 302 -2.06 -35.27 -32.63
CA LEU A 302 -1.18 -36.43 -32.68
C LEU A 302 -0.95 -37.00 -31.26
N LYS A 303 -0.59 -36.14 -30.30
CA LYS A 303 -0.40 -36.53 -28.89
C LYS A 303 -1.65 -37.21 -28.31
N SER A 304 -2.84 -36.63 -28.51
CA SER A 304 -4.09 -37.22 -28.03
C SER A 304 -4.37 -38.59 -28.65
N ARG A 305 -4.04 -38.80 -29.92
CA ARG A 305 -4.18 -40.12 -30.59
C ARG A 305 -3.22 -41.16 -30.00
N LEU A 306 -1.96 -40.77 -29.75
CA LEU A 306 -0.96 -41.65 -29.15
C LEU A 306 -1.36 -42.06 -27.73
N ILE A 307 -1.81 -41.12 -26.90
CA ILE A 307 -2.29 -41.40 -25.53
C ILE A 307 -3.49 -42.36 -25.57
N ALA A 308 -4.51 -42.05 -26.38
CA ALA A 308 -5.70 -42.89 -26.47
C ALA A 308 -5.39 -44.32 -26.97
N HIS A 309 -4.33 -44.47 -27.77
CA HIS A 309 -3.86 -45.78 -28.22
C HIS A 309 -3.10 -46.54 -27.12
N LEU A 310 -2.25 -45.85 -26.36
CA LEU A 310 -1.54 -46.40 -25.20
C LEU A 310 -2.50 -46.89 -24.10
N ASP A 311 -3.58 -46.14 -23.83
CA ASP A 311 -4.60 -46.49 -22.84
C ASP A 311 -5.35 -47.77 -23.26
N ARG A 312 -5.70 -47.91 -24.55
CA ARG A 312 -6.38 -49.12 -25.06
C ARG A 312 -5.53 -50.38 -24.94
N LYS A 313 -4.20 -50.28 -25.12
CA LYS A 313 -3.28 -51.42 -24.99
C LYS A 313 -3.04 -51.83 -23.53
N GLU A 314 -3.27 -50.93 -22.56
CA GLU A 314 -3.31 -51.30 -21.13
C GLU A 314 -4.54 -52.17 -20.83
N ASP A 315 -5.72 -51.76 -21.32
CA ASP A 315 -6.98 -52.47 -21.07
C ASP A 315 -7.01 -53.88 -21.69
N THR A 316 -6.30 -54.11 -22.81
CA THR A 316 -6.22 -55.43 -23.46
C THR A 316 -5.14 -56.35 -22.89
N GLY A 317 -4.31 -55.89 -21.93
CA GLY A 317 -3.22 -56.68 -21.35
C GLY A 317 -2.05 -56.96 -22.30
N GLU A 318 -1.93 -56.21 -23.41
CA GLU A 318 -0.90 -56.39 -24.42
C GLU A 318 0.44 -55.69 -24.08
N ARG A 319 0.52 -54.95 -22.96
CA ARG A 319 1.81 -54.44 -22.45
C ARG A 319 2.60 -55.55 -21.77
N ARG A 320 3.50 -56.19 -22.51
CA ARG A 320 4.60 -56.99 -21.95
C ARG A 320 5.91 -56.23 -22.02
#